data_AF-X1C6W9-F1
#
_entry.id   AF-X1C6W9-F1
#
_cell.length_a   1.000
_cell.length_b   1.000
_cell.length_c   1.000
_cell.angle_alpha   90.00
_cell.angle_beta   90.00
_cell.angle_gamma   90.00
#
_symmetry.space_group_name_H-M   'P 1'
#
loop_
_entity.id
_entity.type
_entity.pdbx_description
1 polymer ?
#
loop_
_entity_poly.entity_id
_entity_poly.type
_entity_poly.pdbx_seq_one_letter_code
_entity_poly.pdbx_strand_id
1 'polypeptide(L)'
;MSNHDFLVISMRQYLKNHFDFGKRLKSCPKVFATNYFLKDKAGKYLNGILDKLCWVIWAEGRVQNDFKCIKTPIGYIPIYADLEILFKQYLDIDYKEADYIEQFSIRTKKLLEKLDRIESTYKKEKDVPQFFWDMLNDQRKSLINLKNEYNMEEISPLLLKKL
;
A
#
# COMPACT_ATOMS: atom_id res chain seq x y z
N MET A 1 9.23 1.59 -9.31
CA MET A 1 9.99 2.85 -9.28
C MET A 1 9.62 3.63 -10.53
N SER A 2 9.54 4.95 -10.45
CA SER A 2 9.10 5.84 -11.55
C SER A 2 10.23 6.10 -12.55
N ASN A 3 10.83 5.05 -13.09
CA ASN A 3 12.05 5.11 -13.88
C ASN A 3 12.03 4.27 -15.16
N HIS A 4 10.85 3.82 -15.61
CA HIS A 4 10.71 2.90 -16.75
C HIS A 4 11.41 3.42 -18.03
N ASP A 5 11.17 4.68 -18.38
CA ASP A 5 11.74 5.33 -19.58
C ASP A 5 13.25 5.58 -19.48
N PHE A 6 13.84 5.36 -18.30
CA PHE A 6 15.26 5.60 -18.02
C PHE A 6 16.05 4.30 -17.81
N LEU A 7 15.43 3.13 -18.03
CA LEU A 7 16.11 1.85 -17.89
C LEU A 7 17.03 1.59 -19.09
N VAL A 8 18.35 1.62 -18.84
CA VAL A 8 19.40 1.28 -19.83
C VAL A 8 19.75 -0.22 -19.86
N ILE A 9 19.11 -1.01 -18.99
CA ILE A 9 19.26 -2.47 -18.90
C ILE A 9 17.89 -3.13 -19.03
N SER A 10 17.86 -4.42 -19.34
CA SER A 10 16.60 -5.16 -19.42
C SER A 10 15.83 -5.13 -18.10
N MET A 11 14.50 -5.17 -18.20
CA MET A 11 13.62 -5.24 -17.03
C MET A 11 13.98 -6.41 -16.10
N ARG A 12 14.34 -7.56 -16.68
CA ARG A 12 14.88 -8.72 -15.94
C ARG A 12 16.08 -8.33 -15.08
N GLN A 13 17.11 -7.73 -15.69
CA GLN A 13 18.33 -7.39 -15.00
C GLN A 13 18.08 -6.34 -13.92
N TYR A 14 17.22 -5.37 -14.20
CA TYR A 14 16.82 -4.34 -13.27
C TYR A 14 16.14 -4.94 -12.01
N LEU A 15 15.13 -5.79 -12.20
CA LEU A 15 14.43 -6.46 -11.10
C LEU A 15 15.38 -7.36 -10.29
N LYS A 16 16.23 -8.13 -10.96
CA LYS A 16 17.22 -8.98 -10.29
C LYS A 16 18.21 -8.17 -9.46
N ASN A 17 18.74 -7.07 -10.01
CA ASN A 17 19.65 -6.18 -9.29
C ASN A 17 19.00 -5.60 -8.04
N HIS A 18 17.74 -5.17 -8.13
CA HIS A 18 17.01 -4.63 -6.99
C HIS A 18 16.78 -5.68 -5.90
N PHE A 19 16.38 -6.89 -6.29
CA PHE A 19 16.16 -8.00 -5.37
C PHE A 19 17.46 -8.45 -4.68
N ASP A 20 18.54 -8.62 -5.44
CA ASP A 20 19.84 -9.01 -4.91
C ASP A 20 20.44 -7.91 -4.02
N PHE A 21 20.19 -6.63 -4.34
CA PHE A 21 20.58 -5.52 -3.49
C PHE A 21 19.89 -5.60 -2.13
N GLY A 22 18.56 -5.80 -2.12
CA GLY A 22 17.78 -5.96 -0.88
C GLY A 22 18.30 -7.08 0.02
N LYS A 23 18.69 -8.23 -0.56
CA LYS A 23 19.28 -9.36 0.18
C LYS A 23 20.60 -9.05 0.88
N ARG A 24 21.34 -8.03 0.43
CA ARG A 24 22.64 -7.65 1.00
C ARG A 24 22.55 -6.55 2.05
N LEU A 25 21.37 -5.95 2.24
CA LEU A 25 21.18 -4.88 3.22
C LEU A 25 21.22 -5.45 4.64
N LYS A 26 22.17 -4.97 5.44
CA LYS A 26 22.23 -5.27 6.90
C LYS A 26 21.14 -4.53 7.68
N SER A 27 20.80 -3.32 7.23
CA SER A 27 19.71 -2.50 7.73
C SER A 27 18.84 -2.11 6.55
N CYS A 28 17.65 -2.71 6.45
CA CYS A 28 16.75 -2.49 5.33
C CYS A 28 15.75 -1.38 5.69
N PRO A 29 15.68 -0.27 4.91
CA PRO A 29 14.72 0.78 5.19
C PRO A 29 13.29 0.28 4.98
N LYS A 30 12.35 0.77 5.79
CA LYS A 30 10.92 0.54 5.55
C LYS A 30 10.50 1.32 4.31
N VAL A 31 9.87 0.64 3.35
CA VAL A 31 9.38 1.24 2.11
C VAL A 31 7.88 1.50 2.25
N PHE A 32 7.48 2.73 1.93
CA PHE A 32 6.09 3.18 2.03
C PHE A 32 5.52 3.47 0.65
N ALA A 33 4.22 3.25 0.49
CA ALA A 33 3.46 3.63 -0.68
C ALA A 33 2.29 4.52 -0.25
N THR A 34 2.11 5.65 -0.92
CA THR A 34 1.09 6.65 -0.59
C THR A 34 0.22 6.94 -1.80
N ASN A 35 -1.06 7.25 -1.57
CA ASN A 35 -1.96 7.72 -2.62
C ASN A 35 -2.77 8.93 -2.14
N TYR A 36 -2.31 10.13 -2.49
CA TYR A 36 -2.95 11.39 -2.14
C TYR A 36 -4.17 11.72 -3.01
N PHE A 37 -4.41 10.92 -4.06
CA PHE A 37 -5.40 11.22 -5.10
C PHE A 37 -6.65 10.34 -5.02
N LEU A 38 -6.86 9.67 -3.89
CA LEU A 38 -8.12 8.95 -3.66
C LEU A 38 -9.29 9.93 -3.74
N LYS A 39 -10.38 9.47 -4.38
CA LYS A 39 -11.62 10.22 -4.57
C LYS A 39 -12.80 9.40 -4.09
N ASP A 40 -13.80 10.08 -3.55
CA ASP A 40 -15.10 9.50 -3.25
C ASP A 40 -15.92 9.24 -4.53
N LYS A 41 -17.14 8.72 -4.34
CA LYS A 41 -18.09 8.46 -5.44
C LYS A 41 -18.55 9.74 -6.17
N ALA A 42 -18.46 10.90 -5.52
CA ALA A 42 -18.78 12.19 -6.12
C ALA A 42 -17.57 12.82 -6.85
N GLY A 43 -16.41 12.16 -6.84
CA GLY A 43 -15.18 12.64 -7.46
C GLY A 43 -14.39 13.67 -6.63
N LYS A 44 -14.79 13.90 -5.38
CA LYS A 44 -14.07 14.78 -4.44
C LYS A 44 -12.87 14.05 -3.87
N TYR A 45 -11.75 14.76 -3.75
CA TYR A 45 -10.54 14.20 -3.11
C TYR A 45 -10.79 13.91 -1.63
N LEU A 46 -10.27 12.76 -1.20
CA LEU A 46 -10.31 12.33 0.20
C LEU A 46 -9.17 12.92 1.04
N ASN A 47 -8.22 13.63 0.43
CA ASN A 47 -7.09 14.25 1.12
C ASN A 47 -7.10 15.76 0.87
N GLY A 48 -6.76 16.53 1.91
CA GLY A 48 -6.30 17.89 1.81
C GLY A 48 -4.85 17.98 1.34
N ILE A 49 -4.43 19.19 0.95
CA ILE A 49 -3.05 19.45 0.47
C ILE A 49 -2.02 19.23 1.59
N LEU A 50 -2.40 19.57 2.83
CA LEU A 50 -1.51 19.53 4.00
C LEU A 50 -1.49 18.18 4.72
N ASP A 51 -2.46 17.30 4.46
CA ASP A 51 -2.56 15.96 5.06
C ASP A 51 -1.29 15.10 4.87
N LYS A 52 -0.52 15.40 3.81
CA LYS A 52 0.82 14.80 3.58
C LYS A 52 1.77 14.92 4.76
N LEU A 53 1.62 15.94 5.61
CA LEU A 53 2.39 16.08 6.83
C LEU A 53 2.12 14.91 7.78
N CYS A 54 0.85 14.61 8.05
CA CYS A 54 0.45 13.50 8.91
C CYS A 54 0.90 12.15 8.33
N TRP A 55 0.83 11.96 7.01
CA TRP A 55 1.28 10.74 6.34
C TRP A 55 2.79 10.51 6.49
N VAL A 56 3.60 11.56 6.38
CA VAL A 56 5.05 11.50 6.55
C VAL A 56 5.43 11.24 8.01
N ILE A 57 4.76 11.90 8.96
CA ILE A 57 5.01 11.71 10.40
C ILE A 57 4.62 10.30 10.83
N TRP A 58 3.50 9.77 10.33
CA TRP A 58 3.15 8.37 10.59
C TRP A 58 4.20 7.41 10.05
N ALA A 59 4.71 7.64 8.83
CA ALA A 59 5.78 6.82 8.25
C ALA A 59 7.06 6.88 9.09
N GLU A 60 7.44 8.06 9.58
CA GLU A 60 8.58 8.25 10.49
C GLU A 60 8.40 7.48 11.80
N GLY A 61 7.28 7.65 12.50
CA GLY A 61 7.01 6.91 13.73
C GLY A 61 6.91 5.40 13.48
N ARG A 62 6.47 4.96 12.29
CA ARG A 62 6.56 3.54 11.90
C ARG A 62 8.00 3.08 11.73
N VAL A 63 8.95 3.91 11.31
CA VAL A 63 10.39 3.58 11.30
C VAL A 63 10.90 3.36 12.72
N GLN A 64 10.55 4.24 13.66
CA GLN A 64 10.96 4.16 15.07
C GLN A 64 10.23 3.09 15.88
N ASN A 65 9.11 2.56 15.36
CA ASN A 65 8.18 1.65 16.03
C ASN A 65 7.30 2.31 17.10
N ASP A 66 7.07 3.62 16.98
CA ASP A 66 6.20 4.39 17.86
C ASP A 66 4.71 4.12 17.60
N PHE A 67 4.36 3.80 16.35
CA PHE A 67 2.97 3.57 15.92
C PHE A 67 2.68 2.10 15.64
N LYS A 68 1.44 1.69 15.95
CA LYS A 68 0.91 0.37 15.60
C LYS A 68 0.41 0.35 14.15
N CYS A 69 -0.01 -0.82 13.67
CA CYS A 69 -0.52 -0.94 12.31
C CYS A 69 -1.47 -2.12 12.15
N ILE A 70 -2.23 -2.10 11.07
CA ILE A 70 -3.08 -3.22 10.66
C ILE A 70 -2.37 -3.91 9.50
N LYS A 71 -2.16 -5.23 9.61
CA LYS A 71 -1.61 -6.03 8.52
C LYS A 71 -2.72 -6.38 7.55
N THR A 72 -2.45 -6.17 6.26
CA THR A 72 -3.37 -6.45 5.16
C THR A 72 -2.62 -7.21 4.05
N PRO A 73 -3.34 -7.81 3.08
CA PRO A 73 -2.71 -8.40 1.89
C PRO A 73 -1.89 -7.43 1.03
N ILE A 74 -2.05 -6.10 1.23
CA ILE A 74 -1.33 -5.06 0.48
C ILE A 74 -0.26 -4.35 1.31
N GLY A 75 0.08 -4.88 2.48
CA GLY A 75 1.05 -4.30 3.40
C GLY A 75 0.40 -3.82 4.69
N TYR A 76 1.03 -2.87 5.35
CA TYR A 76 0.58 -2.33 6.63
C TYR A 76 -0.08 -0.97 6.43
N ILE A 77 -1.24 -0.76 7.06
CA ILE A 77 -1.97 0.50 7.08
C ILE A 77 -1.99 1.09 8.51
N PRO A 78 -2.15 2.41 8.66
CA PRO A 78 -2.33 3.05 9.97
C PRO A 78 -3.57 2.53 10.70
N ILE A 79 -3.57 2.65 12.04
CA ILE A 79 -4.79 2.56 12.83
C ILE A 79 -5.43 3.96 12.97
N TYR A 80 -6.75 4.02 13.08
CA TYR A 80 -7.50 5.28 13.22
C TYR A 80 -6.97 6.18 14.36
N ALA A 81 -6.74 5.62 15.54
CA ALA A 81 -6.34 6.36 16.74
C ALA A 81 -5.02 7.14 16.54
N ASP A 82 -4.04 6.55 15.84
CA ASP A 82 -2.78 7.24 15.54
C ASP A 82 -3.03 8.43 14.62
N LEU A 83 -3.90 8.28 13.61
CA LEU A 83 -4.22 9.35 12.68
C LEU A 83 -5.01 10.47 13.33
N GLU A 84 -5.99 10.15 14.18
CA GLU A 84 -6.77 11.15 14.92
C GLU A 84 -5.85 12.07 15.73
N ILE A 85 -4.87 11.49 16.44
CA ILE A 85 -3.86 12.25 17.19
C ILE A 85 -3.01 13.10 16.25
N LEU A 86 -2.50 12.53 15.15
CA LEU A 86 -1.62 13.25 14.23
C LEU A 86 -2.33 14.42 13.54
N PHE A 87 -3.56 14.23 13.08
CA PHE A 87 -4.33 15.29 12.44
C PHE A 87 -4.67 16.40 13.43
N LYS A 88 -5.04 16.04 14.67
CA LYS A 88 -5.31 17.04 15.70
C LYS A 88 -4.07 17.84 16.07
N GLN A 89 -2.94 17.16 16.28
CA GLN A 89 -1.70 17.78 16.74
C GLN A 89 -1.05 18.67 15.67
N TYR A 90 -1.01 18.22 14.42
CA TYR A 90 -0.21 18.88 13.38
C TYR A 90 -1.03 19.79 12.45
N LEU A 91 -2.34 19.58 12.35
CA LEU A 91 -3.21 20.33 11.44
C LEU A 91 -4.39 21.02 12.16
N ASP A 92 -4.60 20.75 13.45
CA ASP A 92 -5.80 21.14 14.21
C ASP A 92 -7.11 20.73 13.50
N ILE A 93 -7.10 19.53 12.92
CA ILE A 93 -8.26 18.95 12.24
C ILE A 93 -8.80 17.78 13.06
N ASP A 94 -10.11 17.77 13.28
CA ASP A 94 -10.81 16.62 13.84
C ASP A 94 -11.03 15.57 12.74
N TYR A 95 -10.07 14.67 12.59
CA TYR A 95 -10.06 13.63 11.55
C TYR A 95 -11.12 12.57 11.85
N LYS A 96 -12.07 12.38 10.93
CA LYS A 96 -13.26 11.56 11.18
C LYS A 96 -13.02 10.10 10.86
N GLU A 97 -13.60 9.21 11.65
CA GLU A 97 -13.58 7.77 11.38
C GLU A 97 -14.15 7.42 9.99
N ALA A 98 -15.17 8.15 9.52
CA ALA A 98 -15.72 7.97 8.18
C ALA A 98 -14.68 8.23 7.07
N ASP A 99 -13.83 9.25 7.22
CA ASP A 99 -12.77 9.56 6.26
C ASP A 99 -11.71 8.46 6.28
N TYR A 100 -11.35 7.96 7.47
CA TYR A 100 -10.45 6.82 7.63
C TYR A 100 -10.96 5.55 6.96
N ILE A 101 -12.23 5.20 7.19
CA ILE A 101 -12.85 4.03 6.55
C ILE A 101 -12.79 4.17 5.03
N GLU A 102 -13.17 5.32 4.49
CA GLU A 102 -13.17 5.54 3.03
C GLU A 102 -11.75 5.48 2.45
N GLN A 103 -10.76 6.09 3.11
CA GLN A 103 -9.36 6.10 2.65
C GLN A 103 -8.72 4.70 2.68
N PHE A 104 -8.95 3.93 3.75
CA PHE A 104 -8.19 2.70 4.02
C PHE A 104 -8.98 1.39 3.81
N SER A 105 -10.23 1.45 3.35
CA SER A 105 -10.99 0.24 2.98
C SER A 105 -10.30 -0.57 1.88
N ILE A 106 -10.18 -1.88 2.12
CA ILE A 106 -9.54 -2.84 1.21
C ILE A 106 -10.55 -3.28 0.16
N ARG A 107 -10.42 -2.69 -1.03
CA ARG A 107 -11.28 -2.96 -2.20
C ARG A 107 -10.74 -4.13 -2.99
N THR A 108 -11.01 -5.34 -2.52
CA THR A 108 -10.42 -6.59 -3.05
C THR A 108 -10.64 -6.72 -4.55
N LYS A 109 -11.84 -6.41 -5.06
CA LYS A 109 -12.14 -6.43 -6.50
C LYS A 109 -11.20 -5.51 -7.30
N LYS A 110 -11.11 -4.23 -6.93
CA LYS A 110 -10.25 -3.24 -7.61
C LYS A 110 -8.76 -3.60 -7.53
N LEU A 111 -8.35 -4.20 -6.41
CA LEU A 111 -6.97 -4.66 -6.22
C LEU A 111 -6.65 -5.87 -7.08
N LEU A 112 -7.56 -6.85 -7.20
CA LEU A 112 -7.40 -8.00 -8.10
C LEU A 112 -7.32 -7.57 -9.57
N GLU A 113 -8.21 -6.67 -9.99
CA GLU A 113 -8.16 -6.06 -11.33
C GLU A 113 -6.83 -5.33 -11.59
N LYS A 114 -6.26 -4.70 -10.55
CA LYS A 114 -4.92 -4.09 -10.64
C LYS A 114 -3.84 -5.15 -10.85
N LEU A 115 -3.91 -6.29 -10.16
CA LEU A 115 -2.96 -7.40 -10.36
C LEU A 115 -3.07 -7.97 -11.77
N ASP A 116 -4.30 -8.10 -12.32
CA ASP A 116 -4.51 -8.55 -13.71
C ASP A 116 -3.83 -7.63 -14.73
N ARG A 117 -3.94 -6.31 -14.53
CA ARG A 117 -3.25 -5.33 -15.38
C ARG A 117 -1.74 -5.44 -15.27
N ILE A 118 -1.21 -5.58 -14.04
CA ILE A 118 0.23 -5.76 -13.82
C ILE A 118 0.71 -7.03 -14.52
N GLU A 119 0.01 -8.15 -14.33
CA GLU A 119 0.33 -9.43 -14.95
C GLU A 119 0.35 -9.33 -16.48
N SER A 120 -0.69 -8.74 -17.08
CA SER A 120 -0.80 -8.55 -18.52
C SER A 120 0.33 -7.68 -19.09
N THR A 121 0.73 -6.62 -18.38
CA THR A 121 1.86 -5.79 -18.78
C THR A 121 3.18 -6.55 -18.71
N TYR A 122 3.48 -7.20 -17.58
CA TYR A 122 4.77 -7.86 -17.38
C TYR A 122 4.92 -9.16 -18.17
N LYS A 123 3.84 -9.83 -18.59
CA LYS A 123 3.92 -10.99 -19.49
C LYS A 123 4.48 -10.64 -20.87
N LYS A 124 4.43 -9.37 -21.27
CA LYS A 124 5.01 -8.87 -22.54
C LYS A 124 6.52 -8.66 -22.44
N GLU A 125 7.04 -8.55 -21.22
CA GLU A 125 8.48 -8.39 -20.97
C GLU A 125 9.18 -9.75 -21.06
N LYS A 126 10.36 -9.77 -21.67
CA LYS A 126 11.16 -10.99 -21.76
C LYS A 126 11.79 -11.33 -20.41
N ASP A 127 11.75 -12.61 -20.05
CA ASP A 127 12.48 -13.19 -18.93
C ASP A 127 12.23 -12.52 -17.57
N VAL A 128 10.99 -12.11 -17.26
CA VAL A 128 10.66 -11.58 -15.93
C VAL A 128 11.02 -12.62 -14.85
N PRO A 129 11.80 -12.27 -13.81
CA PRO A 129 12.26 -13.23 -12.81
C PRO A 129 11.12 -13.92 -12.04
N GLN A 130 11.31 -15.19 -11.70
CA GLN A 130 10.29 -16.00 -11.02
C GLN A 130 9.78 -15.38 -9.71
N PHE A 131 10.66 -14.79 -8.90
CA PHE A 131 10.28 -14.16 -7.62
C PHE A 131 9.21 -13.07 -7.78
N PHE A 132 9.16 -12.39 -8.93
CA PHE A 132 8.15 -11.39 -9.20
C PHE A 132 6.76 -12.02 -9.32
N TRP A 133 6.68 -13.14 -10.05
CA TRP A 133 5.44 -13.89 -10.22
C TRP A 133 4.98 -14.53 -8.92
N ASP A 134 5.90 -15.07 -8.13
CA ASP A 134 5.61 -15.64 -6.82
C ASP A 134 4.97 -14.58 -5.91
N MET A 135 5.59 -13.39 -5.81
CA MET A 135 5.06 -12.27 -5.02
C MET A 135 3.68 -11.80 -5.50
N LEU A 136 3.48 -11.73 -6.83
CA LEU A 136 2.20 -11.32 -7.42
C LEU A 136 1.09 -12.35 -7.10
N ASN A 137 1.40 -13.63 -7.21
CA ASN A 137 0.47 -14.73 -6.94
C ASN A 137 0.16 -14.86 -5.44
N ASP A 138 1.14 -14.68 -4.56
CA ASP A 138 0.95 -14.68 -3.11
C ASP A 138 0.04 -13.54 -2.65
N GLN A 139 0.24 -12.35 -3.22
CA GLN A 139 -0.65 -11.22 -2.97
C GLN A 139 -2.07 -11.49 -3.49
N ARG A 140 -2.20 -12.05 -4.69
CA ARG A 140 -3.49 -12.42 -5.29
C ARG A 140 -4.24 -13.43 -4.41
N LYS A 141 -3.56 -14.50 -3.98
CA LYS A 141 -4.11 -15.52 -3.09
C LYS A 141 -4.57 -14.92 -1.77
N SER A 142 -3.76 -14.05 -1.18
CA SER A 142 -4.09 -13.38 0.08
C SER A 142 -5.32 -12.47 -0.04
N LEU A 143 -5.49 -11.77 -1.16
CA LEU A 143 -6.69 -10.96 -1.43
C LEU A 143 -7.95 -11.81 -1.65
N ILE A 144 -7.83 -12.94 -2.36
CA ILE A 144 -8.95 -13.88 -2.55
C ILE A 144 -9.37 -14.47 -1.20
N ASN A 145 -8.40 -14.89 -0.37
CA ASN A 145 -8.68 -15.39 0.96
C ASN A 145 -9.40 -14.34 1.82
N LEU A 146 -8.94 -13.10 1.83
CA LEU A 146 -9.59 -12.01 2.55
C LEU A 146 -11.02 -11.77 2.06
N LYS A 147 -11.24 -11.76 0.73
CA LYS A 147 -12.58 -11.63 0.13
C LYS A 147 -13.50 -12.76 0.61
N ASN A 148 -13.01 -14.00 0.62
CA ASN A 148 -13.79 -15.18 1.00
C ASN A 148 -14.07 -15.22 2.50
N GLU A 149 -13.11 -14.84 3.34
CA GLU A 149 -13.23 -14.80 4.80
C GLU A 149 -14.33 -13.83 5.25
N TYR A 150 -14.36 -12.63 4.67
CA TYR A 150 -15.34 -11.60 5.04
C TYR A 150 -16.61 -11.63 4.18
N ASN A 151 -16.62 -12.39 3.08
CA ASN A 151 -17.68 -12.41 2.07
C ASN A 151 -18.06 -10.99 1.57
N MET A 152 -17.05 -10.12 1.37
CA MET A 152 -17.21 -8.71 1.01
C MET A 152 -16.20 -8.29 -0.07
N GLU A 153 -16.62 -7.42 -0.98
CA GLU A 153 -15.72 -6.85 -2.01
C GLU A 153 -14.96 -5.60 -1.53
N GLU A 154 -15.42 -5.00 -0.45
CA GLU A 154 -14.83 -3.84 0.21
C GLU A 154 -14.85 -4.08 1.72
N ILE A 155 -13.67 -4.24 2.31
CA ILE A 155 -13.52 -4.56 3.74
C ILE A 155 -13.04 -3.31 4.47
N SER A 156 -13.84 -2.86 5.43
CA SER A 156 -13.47 -1.74 6.31
C SER A 156 -12.22 -2.08 7.12
N PRO A 157 -11.27 -1.15 7.29
CA PRO A 157 -10.09 -1.37 8.12
C PRO A 157 -10.44 -1.63 9.59
N LEU A 158 -11.64 -1.26 10.06
CA LEU A 158 -12.09 -1.51 11.44
C LEU A 158 -12.41 -2.98 11.71
N LEU A 159 -12.69 -3.77 10.68
CA LEU A 159 -12.96 -5.21 10.80
C LEU A 159 -11.67 -6.06 10.86
N LEU A 160 -10.52 -5.45 10.57
CA LEU A 160 -9.25 -6.13 10.45
C LEU A 160 -8.51 -6.16 11.79
N LYS A 161 -7.84 -7.28 12.07
CA LYS A 161 -7.09 -7.47 13.32
C LYS A 161 -5.90 -6.52 13.39
N LYS A 162 -5.82 -5.75 14.48
CA LYS A 162 -4.69 -4.87 14.81
C LYS A 162 -3.48 -5.72 15.27
N LEU A 163 -2.27 -5.32 14.88
CA LEU A 163 -1.01 -5.89 15.37
C LEU A 163 -0.34 -4.95 16.38
#